data_AF-A0A969Q787-F1
#
_entry.id   AF-A0A969Q787-F1
#
_cell.length_a   1.000
_cell.length_b   1.000
_cell.length_c   1.000
_cell.angle_alpha   90.00
_cell.angle_beta   90.00
_cell.angle_gamma   90.00
#
_symmetry.space_group_name_H-M   'P 1'
#
loop_
_entity.id
_entity.type
_entity.pdbx_description
1 polymer ?
#
loop_
_entity_poly.entity_id
_entity_poly.type
_entity_poly.pdbx_seq_one_letter_code
_entity_poly.pdbx_strand_id
1 'polypeptide(L)' 'MTLTELLPTIRQLSAIEKRELIRILMAEEDISEDIFPLEPYKIYYLPTPYDNFGAGAALMQAMNLANSNEN' A
#
# COMPACT_ATOMS: atom_id res chain seq x y z
N MET A 1 1.44 -28.70 -9.07
CA MET A 1 0.96 -27.71 -10.04
C MET A 1 2.07 -26.71 -10.27
N THR A 2 2.43 -26.46 -11.53
CA THR A 2 3.47 -25.49 -11.89
C THR A 2 2.85 -24.16 -12.29
N LEU A 3 3.60 -23.05 -12.18
CA LEU A 3 3.12 -21.73 -12.61
C LEU A 3 2.71 -21.72 -14.08
N THR A 4 3.44 -22.47 -14.91
CA THR A 4 3.18 -22.67 -16.33
C THR A 4 1.85 -23.38 -16.60
N GLU A 5 1.41 -24.28 -15.71
CA GLU A 5 0.10 -24.95 -15.81
C GLU A 5 -1.07 -24.02 -15.42
N LEU A 6 -0.83 -23.05 -14.53
CA LEU A 6 -1.86 -22.14 -14.00
C LEU A 6 -2.08 -20.87 -14.85
N LEU A 7 -1.06 -20.45 -15.60
CA LEU A 7 -1.07 -19.26 -16.45
C LEU A 7 -2.27 -19.15 -17.41
N PRO A 8 -2.67 -20.23 -18.13
CA PRO A 8 -3.84 -20.18 -19.01
C PRO A 8 -5.14 -19.87 -18.25
N THR A 9 -5.32 -20.45 -17.07
CA THR A 9 -6.50 -20.26 -16.22
C THR A 9 -6.56 -18.84 -15.66
N ILE A 10 -5.43 -18.30 -15.20
CA ILE A 10 -5.33 -16.92 -14.70
C ILE A 10 -5.63 -15.91 -15.81
N ARG A 11 -5.26 -16.21 -17.07
CA ARG A 11 -5.56 -15.33 -18.22
C ARG A 11 -7.05 -15.24 -18.52
N GLN A 12 -7.83 -16.29 -18.24
CA GLN A 12 -9.28 -16.34 -18.46
C GLN A 12 -10.08 -15.53 -17.43
N LEU A 13 -9.47 -15.16 -16.30
CA LEU A 13 -10.11 -14.32 -15.29
C LEU A 13 -10.52 -12.96 -15.86
N SER A 14 -11.66 -12.48 -15.41
CA SER A 14 -12.13 -11.12 -15.67
C SER A 14 -11.19 -10.09 -15.05
N ALA A 15 -11.32 -8.83 -15.47
CA ALA A 15 -10.50 -7.74 -14.93
C ALA A 15 -10.69 -7.53 -13.42
N ILE A 16 -11.88 -7.83 -12.88
CA ILE A 16 -12.17 -7.73 -11.44
C ILE A 16 -11.46 -8.85 -10.68
N GLU A 17 -11.59 -10.08 -11.15
CA GLU A 17 -10.98 -11.25 -10.52
C GLU A 17 -9.44 -11.19 -10.55
N LYS A 18 -8.85 -10.64 -11.62
CA LYS A 18 -7.41 -10.39 -11.70
C LYS A 18 -6.94 -9.40 -10.63
N ARG A 19 -7.72 -8.35 -10.36
CA ARG A 19 -7.38 -7.37 -9.31
C ARG A 19 -7.49 -7.99 -7.92
N GLU A 20 -8.51 -8.79 -7.67
CA GLU A 20 -8.65 -9.51 -6.39
C GLU A 20 -7.53 -10.54 -6.19
N LEU A 21 -7.16 -11.29 -7.24
CA LEU A 21 -6.03 -12.21 -7.18
C LEU A 21 -4.72 -11.47 -6.84
N ILE A 22 -4.45 -10.33 -7.49
CA ILE A 22 -3.27 -9.51 -7.18
C ILE A 22 -3.31 -9.03 -5.72
N ARG A 23 -4.47 -8.60 -5.20
CA ARG A 23 -4.60 -8.19 -3.79
C ARG A 23 -4.26 -9.32 -2.83
N ILE A 24 -4.77 -10.53 -3.08
CA ILE A 24 -4.50 -11.69 -2.22
C ILE A 24 -3.00 -12.01 -2.23
N LEU A 25 -2.38 -12.05 -3.42
CA LEU A 25 -0.95 -12.35 -3.56
C LEU A 25 -0.07 -11.29 -2.89
N MET A 26 -0.42 -10.00 -3.03
CA MET A 26 0.30 -8.92 -2.36
C MET A 26 0.11 -8.97 -0.85
N ALA A 27 -1.08 -9.29 -0.35
CA ALA A 27 -1.33 -9.43 1.09
C ALA A 27 -0.55 -10.61 1.69
N GLU A 28 -0.40 -11.72 0.95
CA GLU A 28 0.45 -12.85 1.36
C GLU A 28 1.94 -12.48 1.39
N GLU A 29 2.39 -11.59 0.51
CA GLU A 29 3.76 -11.06 0.48
C GLU A 29 4.01 -10.03 1.61
N ASP A 30 3.03 -9.17 1.90
CA ASP A 30 3.08 -8.17 3.00
C ASP A 30 3.13 -8.82 4.39
N ILE A 31 2.62 -10.06 4.53
CA ILE A 31 2.76 -10.86 5.77
C ILE A 31 4.21 -11.34 5.96
N SER A 32 5.05 -11.32 4.91
CA SER A 32 6.44 -11.79 4.96
C SER A 32 7.47 -10.70 5.32
N GLU A 33 7.09 -9.42 5.24
CA GLU A 33 7.88 -8.37 5.86
C GLU A 33 7.55 -8.35 7.34
N ASP A 34 8.47 -8.90 8.13
CA ASP A 34 8.49 -8.78 9.58
C ASP A 34 8.61 -7.28 9.91
N ILE A 35 7.49 -6.56 9.92
CA ILE A 35 7.39 -5.19 10.43
C ILE A 35 7.49 -5.29 11.95
N PHE A 36 8.67 -5.67 12.44
CA PHE A 36 8.93 -5.78 13.86
C PHE A 36 8.63 -4.43 14.52
N PRO A 37 8.03 -4.41 15.71
CA PRO A 37 8.02 -3.21 16.51
C PRO A 37 9.47 -2.74 16.68
N LEU A 38 9.66 -1.41 16.70
CA LEU A 38 10.96 -0.76 16.86
C LEU A 38 11.84 -1.52 17.87
N GLU A 39 13.03 -1.94 17.43
CA GLU A 39 13.92 -2.77 18.22
C GLU A 39 14.38 -2.03 19.49
N PRO A 40 14.39 -2.68 20.66
CA PRO A 40 14.95 -2.09 21.87
C PRO A 40 16.40 -1.64 21.63
N TYR A 41 16.74 -0.46 22.13
CA TYR A 41 18.09 0.14 22.05
C TYR A 41 18.57 0.52 20.63
N LYS A 42 17.69 0.52 19.62
CA LYS A 42 18.00 1.02 18.29
C LYS A 42 17.61 2.48 18.14
N ILE A 43 18.50 3.27 17.56
CA ILE A 43 18.26 4.69 17.25
C ILE A 43 17.66 4.76 15.86
N TYR A 44 16.41 5.21 15.79
CA TYR A 44 15.72 5.49 14.54
C TYR A 44 15.74 6.99 14.29
N TYR A 45 16.35 7.41 13.18
CA TYR A 45 16.28 8.80 12.72
C TYR A 45 14.95 9.01 12.03
N LEU A 46 13.94 9.39 12.81
CA LEU A 46 12.67 9.81 12.25
C LEU A 46 12.85 11.23 11.70
N PRO A 47 12.55 11.47 10.41
CA PRO A 47 12.42 12.82 9.91
C PRO A 47 11.23 13.46 10.63
N THR A 48 11.51 14.16 11.71
CA THR A 48 10.50 14.98 12.36
C THR A 48 10.27 16.17 11.44
N PRO A 49 9.01 16.50 11.11
CA PRO A 49 8.68 17.62 10.27
C PRO A 49 8.87 18.94 11.06
N TYR A 50 10.11 19.23 11.48
CA TYR A 50 10.49 20.54 11.96
C TYR A 50 10.35 21.55 10.82
N ASP A 51 9.92 22.76 11.15
CA ASP A 51 9.67 23.85 10.22
C ASP A 51 8.60 23.61 9.12
N ASN A 52 7.86 22.50 9.19
CA ASN A 52 6.71 22.23 8.34
C ASN A 52 5.43 22.91 8.87
N PHE A 53 5.52 24.20 9.16
CA PHE A 53 4.38 25.00 9.60
C PHE A 53 3.28 24.99 8.53
N GLY A 54 2.03 24.78 8.95
CA GLY A 54 0.90 24.77 8.03
C GLY A 54 0.76 23.51 7.17
N ALA A 55 1.65 22.50 7.31
CA ALA A 55 1.52 21.24 6.59
C ALA A 55 0.16 20.55 6.83
N GLY A 56 -0.39 20.66 8.05
CA GLY A 56 -1.74 20.18 8.35
C GLY A 56 -2.84 20.90 7.54
N ALA A 57 -2.71 22.21 7.36
CA ALA A 57 -3.67 22.97 6.55
C ALA A 57 -3.55 22.62 5.05
N ALA A 58 -2.33 22.47 4.55
CA ALA A 58 -2.08 22.04 3.18
C ALA A 58 -2.63 20.62 2.91
N LEU A 59 -2.45 19.70 3.86
CA LEU A 59 -2.99 18.35 3.79
C LEU A 59 -4.53 18.37 3.74
N MET A 60 -5.18 19.14 4.61
CA MET A 60 -6.64 19.27 4.64
C MET A 60 -7.18 19.84 3.31
N GLN A 61 -6.50 20.82 2.71
CA GLN A 61 -6.87 21.37 1.40
C GLN A 61 -6.74 20.31 0.30
N ALA A 62 -5.63 19.56 0.27
CA ALA A 62 -5.41 18.51 -0.70
C ALA A 62 -6.47 17.40 -0.61
N MET A 63 -6.83 16.98 0.61
CA MET A 63 -7.87 15.98 0.83
C MET A 63 -9.24 16.47 0.36
N ASN A 64 -9.59 17.72 0.63
CA ASN A 64 -10.86 18.30 0.18
C ASN A 64 -10.92 18.41 -1.36
N LEU A 65 -9.81 18.76 -2.01
CA LEU A 65 -9.70 18.78 -3.47
C LEU A 65 -9.84 17.38 -4.07
N ALA A 66 -9.19 16.38 -3.49
CA ALA A 66 -9.32 14.98 -3.93
C ALA A 66 -10.78 14.51 -3.82
N ASN A 67 -11.43 14.74 -2.69
CA ASN A 67 -12.83 14.37 -2.46
C ASN A 67 -13.81 15.11 -3.39
N SER A 68 -13.46 16.33 -3.82
CA SER A 68 -14.28 17.11 -4.74
C SER A 68 -14.13 16.67 -6.20
N ASN A 69 -12.98 16.07 -6.56
CA ASN A 69 -12.71 15.52 -7.90
C ASN A 69 -13.21 14.08 -8.08
N GLU A 70 -13.66 13.42 -7.02
CA GLU A 70 -14.27 12.09 -7.05
C GLU A 70 -15.81 12.13 -7.23
N ASN A 71 -16.41 13.33 -7.26
CA ASN A 71 -17.81 13.58 -7.60
C ASN A 71 -17.95 14.23 -8.99
#